data_AF-A0A158K3D1-F1
#
_entry.id   AF-A0A158K3D1-F1
#
_cell.length_a   1.000
_cell.length_b   1.000
_cell.length_c   1.000
_cell.angle_alpha   90.00
_cell.angle_beta   90.00
_cell.angle_gamma   90.00
#
_symmetry.space_group_name_H-M   'P 1'
#
loop_
_entity.id
_entity.type
_entity.pdbx_description
1 polymer ?
#
loop_
_entity_poly.entity_id
_entity_poly.type
_entity_poly.pdbx_seq_one_letter_code
_entity_poly.pdbx_strand_id
1 'polypeptide(L)'
;MLGASGHIAGVINPASKNKRSYWIDGKLGGSPDAWLESAKSQPGSWWTHWSNWLKPHAGQEIAAPKKLGNAKYKPIEPAPGRYVAKHPPEVMGT
;
A
#
# COMPACT_ATOMS: atom_id res chain seq x y z
N MET A 1 8.20 -11.01 0.77
CA MET A 1 8.77 -9.65 0.76
C MET A 1 8.79 -9.14 2.19
N LEU A 2 9.77 -8.31 2.56
CA LEU A 2 9.86 -7.65 3.86
C LEU A 2 10.29 -6.18 3.69
N GLY A 3 9.57 -5.22 4.28
CA GLY A 3 9.95 -3.79 4.27
C GLY A 3 10.82 -3.42 5.48
N ALA A 4 11.79 -2.52 5.32
CA ALA A 4 12.56 -1.99 6.44
C ALA A 4 11.75 -1.01 7.31
N SER A 5 12.11 -0.92 8.60
CA SER A 5 11.49 -0.07 9.64
C SER A 5 10.23 -0.64 10.30
N GLY A 6 9.70 0.08 11.30
CA GLY A 6 8.54 -0.35 12.08
C GLY A 6 7.21 -0.18 11.34
N HIS A 7 6.13 -0.64 11.96
CA HIS A 7 4.80 -0.78 11.36
C HIS A 7 4.39 0.37 10.41
N ILE A 8 4.31 1.61 10.91
CA ILE A 8 3.90 2.77 10.10
C ILE A 8 5.00 3.21 9.14
N ALA A 9 6.22 3.38 9.65
CA ALA A 9 7.33 3.97 8.91
C ALA A 9 7.89 3.07 7.80
N GLY A 10 7.62 1.76 7.87
CA GLY A 10 7.96 0.77 6.84
C GLY A 10 6.85 0.56 5.82
N VAL A 11 5.58 0.52 6.24
CA VAL A 11 4.45 0.35 5.31
C VAL A 11 4.20 1.63 4.50
N ILE A 12 4.27 2.80 5.13
CA ILE A 12 4.13 4.11 4.50
C ILE A 12 5.50 4.65 4.09
N ASN A 13 6.05 4.08 3.03
CA ASN A 13 7.32 4.52 2.45
C ASN A 13 7.10 4.98 0.99
N PRO A 14 6.84 6.27 0.74
CA PRO A 14 6.55 6.76 -0.61
C PRO A 14 7.70 6.52 -1.59
N ALA A 15 7.37 6.00 -2.78
CA ALA A 15 8.35 5.73 -3.85
C ALA A 15 9.14 6.99 -4.27
N SER A 16 8.49 8.16 -4.27
CA SER A 16 9.13 9.44 -4.61
C SER A 16 10.25 9.86 -3.64
N LYS A 17 10.21 9.41 -2.37
CA LYS A 17 11.25 9.72 -1.38
C LYS A 17 12.43 8.74 -1.46
N ASN A 18 12.24 7.57 -2.07
CA ASN A 18 13.23 6.51 -2.28
C ASN A 18 14.14 6.23 -1.07
N LYS A 19 13.58 6.28 0.15
CA LYS A 19 14.30 5.99 1.39
C LYS A 19 14.18 4.51 1.74
N ARG A 20 15.07 4.04 2.63
CA ARG A 20 15.09 2.68 3.20
C ARG A 20 15.41 1.60 2.16
N SER A 21 15.12 0.36 2.51
CA SER A 21 15.26 -0.84 1.69
C SER A 21 14.11 -1.81 1.94
N TYR A 22 14.04 -2.85 1.12
CA TYR A 22 13.14 -3.99 1.30
C TYR A 22 13.83 -5.27 0.81
N TRP A 23 13.37 -6.44 1.26
CA TRP A 23 13.91 -7.74 0.87
C TRP A 23 12.89 -8.52 0.04
N ILE A 24 13.37 -9.19 -0.99
CA ILE A 24 12.57 -10.04 -1.90
C ILE A 24 13.30 -11.35 -2.21
N ASP A 25 12.60 -12.28 -2.87
CA ASP A 25 13.17 -13.52 -3.43
C ASP A 25 13.87 -14.46 -2.44
N GLY A 26 13.55 -14.39 -1.14
CA GLY A 26 13.98 -15.40 -0.17
C GLY A 26 13.36 -16.76 -0.47
N LYS A 27 14.12 -17.83 -0.20
CA LYS A 27 13.65 -19.21 -0.42
C LYS A 27 12.50 -19.54 0.54
N LEU A 28 11.39 -19.98 -0.02
CA LEU A 28 10.21 -20.40 0.74
C LEU A 28 10.37 -21.85 1.25
N GLY A 29 9.59 -22.21 2.27
CA GLY A 29 9.54 -23.57 2.83
C GLY A 29 10.42 -23.82 4.07
N GLY A 30 11.17 -22.81 4.52
CA GLY A 30 11.94 -22.82 5.78
C GLY A 30 11.37 -21.89 6.85
N SER A 31 12.18 -21.58 7.87
CA SER A 31 11.84 -20.56 8.88
C SER A 31 11.87 -19.14 8.28
N PRO A 32 11.26 -18.15 8.94
CA PRO A 32 11.38 -16.74 8.55
C PRO A 32 12.84 -16.25 8.47
N ASP A 33 13.69 -16.72 9.38
CA ASP A 33 15.13 -16.38 9.38
C ASP A 33 15.84 -16.95 8.15
N ALA A 34 15.58 -18.21 7.80
CA ALA A 34 16.12 -18.83 6.60
C ALA A 34 15.63 -18.13 5.31
N TRP A 35 14.39 -17.65 5.31
CA TRP A 35 13.88 -16.81 4.22
C TRP A 35 14.67 -15.49 4.12
N LEU A 36 14.91 -14.81 5.25
CA LEU A 36 15.62 -13.53 5.28
C LEU A 36 17.10 -13.67 4.86
N GLU A 37 17.79 -14.70 5.34
CA GLU A 37 19.19 -14.99 4.98
C GLU A 37 19.39 -15.21 3.49
N SER A 38 18.39 -15.80 2.81
CA SER A 38 18.43 -16.06 1.38
C SER A 38 17.82 -14.95 0.52
N ALA A 39 17.18 -13.96 1.14
CA ALA A 39 16.53 -12.86 0.44
C ALA A 39 17.52 -11.80 -0.04
N LYS A 40 17.16 -11.09 -1.10
CA LYS A 40 17.97 -10.00 -1.67
C LYS A 40 17.45 -8.65 -1.19
N SER A 41 18.35 -7.84 -0.63
CA SER A 41 18.04 -6.45 -0.29
C SER A 41 17.95 -5.60 -1.55
N GLN A 42 16.91 -4.77 -1.63
CA GLN A 42 16.62 -3.81 -2.68
C GLN A 42 16.55 -2.41 -2.07
N PRO A 43 17.20 -1.40 -2.66
CA PRO A 43 17.09 -0.04 -2.17
C PRO A 43 15.70 0.54 -2.46
N GLY A 44 15.25 1.47 -1.63
CA GLY A 44 14.06 2.27 -1.88
C GLY A 44 12.76 1.71 -1.31
N SER A 45 11.65 2.16 -1.90
CA SER A 45 10.30 1.75 -1.50
C SER A 45 9.90 0.42 -2.12
N TRP A 46 9.28 -0.43 -1.32
CA TRP A 46 8.67 -1.66 -1.79
C TRP A 46 7.41 -1.45 -2.65
N TRP A 47 6.80 -0.26 -2.63
CA TRP A 47 5.62 0.06 -3.44
C TRP A 47 5.89 -0.14 -4.94
N THR A 48 7.10 0.13 -5.41
CA THR A 48 7.49 -0.08 -6.81
C THR A 48 7.47 -1.55 -7.19
N HIS A 49 8.02 -2.41 -6.32
CA HIS A 49 7.99 -3.86 -6.53
C HIS A 49 6.55 -4.39 -6.55
N TRP A 50 5.72 -3.96 -5.59
CA TRP A 50 4.31 -4.35 -5.55
C TRP A 50 3.51 -3.86 -6.77
N SER A 51 3.72 -2.61 -7.21
CA SER A 51 3.09 -2.08 -8.41
C SER A 51 3.46 -2.88 -9.65
N ASN A 52 4.73 -3.27 -9.80
CA ASN A 52 5.18 -4.10 -10.92
C ASN A 52 4.58 -5.52 -10.88
N TRP A 53 4.45 -6.11 -9.68
CA TRP A 53 3.74 -7.37 -9.51
C TRP A 53 2.25 -7.25 -9.86
N LEU A 54 1.61 -6.12 -9.56
CA LEU A 54 0.18 -5.91 -9.80
C LEU A 54 -0.16 -5.68 -11.28
N LYS A 55 0.72 -5.03 -12.06
CA LYS A 55 0.51 -4.71 -13.48
C LYS A 55 -0.01 -5.89 -14.33
N PRO A 56 0.61 -7.08 -14.36
CA PRO A 56 0.10 -8.21 -15.14
C PRO A 56 -1.28 -8.72 -14.67
N HIS A 57 -1.70 -8.38 -13.45
CA HIS A 57 -2.99 -8.75 -12.89
C HIS A 57 -4.06 -7.67 -13.07
N ALA A 58 -3.71 -6.49 -13.60
CA ALA A 58 -4.61 -5.33 -13.70
C ALA A 58 -5.48 -5.28 -14.97
N GLY A 59 -5.33 -6.26 -15.87
CA GLY A 59 -6.00 -6.28 -17.17
C GLY A 59 -5.36 -5.33 -18.18
N GLN A 60 -6.06 -5.07 -19.29
CA GLN A 60 -5.59 -4.16 -20.33
C GLN A 60 -5.74 -2.70 -19.91
N GLU A 61 -4.81 -1.85 -20.34
CA GLU A 61 -4.95 -0.40 -20.19
C GLU A 61 -6.10 0.11 -21.05
N ILE A 62 -6.96 0.94 -20.44
CA ILE A 62 -8.08 1.60 -21.09
C ILE A 62 -8.01 3.10 -20.85
N ALA A 63 -8.70 3.88 -21.68
CA ALA A 63 -8.84 5.31 -21.44
C ALA A 63 -9.49 5.56 -20.07
N ALA A 64 -8.90 6.49 -19.31
CA ALA A 64 -9.43 6.86 -18.00
C ALA A 64 -10.89 7.37 -18.11
N PRO A 65 -11.81 6.91 -17.25
CA PRO A 65 -13.18 7.41 -17.22
C PRO A 65 -13.22 8.94 -16.99
N LYS A 66 -14.02 9.65 -17.80
CA LYS A 66 -14.15 11.12 -17.70
C LYS A 66 -15.03 11.59 -16.54
N LYS A 67 -15.78 10.68 -15.91
CA LYS A 67 -16.71 10.97 -14.82
C LYS A 67 -16.54 9.93 -13.71
N LEU A 68 -16.68 10.38 -12.46
CA LEU A 68 -16.73 9.50 -11.30
C LEU A 68 -18.12 8.84 -11.18
N GLY A 69 -18.14 7.57 -10.78
CA GLY A 69 -19.37 6.79 -10.62
C GLY A 69 -19.98 6.31 -11.94
N ASN A 70 -21.27 5.96 -11.91
CA ASN A 70 -22.06 5.56 -13.08
C ASN A 70 -23.53 5.97 -12.92
N ALA A 71 -24.41 5.55 -13.84
CA ALA A 71 -25.84 5.94 -13.83
C ALA A 71 -26.57 5.49 -12.54
N LYS A 72 -26.19 4.34 -11.99
CA LYS A 72 -26.76 3.77 -10.77
C LYS A 72 -26.11 4.36 -9.51
N TYR A 73 -24.79 4.56 -9.54
CA TYR A 73 -23.99 5.03 -8.42
C TYR A 73 -23.35 6.37 -8.76
N LYS A 74 -24.09 7.45 -8.51
CA LYS A 74 -23.62 8.81 -8.73
C LYS A 74 -22.70 9.26 -7.59
N PRO A 75 -21.77 10.20 -7.82
CA PRO A 75 -21.02 10.84 -6.74
C PRO A 75 -21.96 11.41 -5.69
N ILE A 76 -21.66 11.15 -4.41
CA ILE A 76 -22.51 11.57 -3.27
C ILE A 76 -21.94 12.83 -2.62
N GLU A 77 -20.64 12.82 -2.31
CA GLU A 77 -19.90 13.93 -1.72
C GLU A 77 -18.42 13.84 -2.14
N PRO A 78 -17.64 14.94 -2.07
CA PRO A 78 -16.20 14.88 -2.29
C PRO A 78 -15.49 13.97 -1.28
N ALA A 79 -14.43 13.28 -1.72
CA ALA A 79 -13.50 12.62 -0.80
C ALA A 79 -12.89 13.66 0.18
N PRO A 80 -12.59 13.30 1.44
CA PRO A 80 -12.56 11.94 1.99
C PRO A 80 -13.89 11.44 2.58
N GLY A 81 -14.97 12.21 2.42
CA GLY A 81 -16.29 11.88 2.93
C GLY A 81 -16.47 12.16 4.42
N ARG A 82 -17.74 12.23 4.83
CA ARG A 82 -18.13 12.64 6.19
C ARG A 82 -17.82 11.61 7.27
N TYR A 83 -17.68 10.33 6.92
CA TYR A 83 -17.50 9.27 7.91
C TYR A 83 -16.12 9.32 8.58
N VAL A 84 -15.05 9.62 7.84
CA VAL A 84 -13.70 9.76 8.43
C VAL A 84 -13.56 11.04 9.26
N ALA A 85 -14.37 12.06 8.97
CA ALA A 85 -14.38 13.33 9.67
C ALA A 85 -15.19 13.30 10.98
N LYS A 86 -15.85 12.18 11.30
CA LYS A 86 -16.55 12.04 12.57
C LYS A 86 -15.52 11.97 13.70
N HIS A 87 -15.65 12.88 14.65
CA HIS A 87 -14.96 12.76 15.93
C HIS A 87 -15.61 11.65 16.76
N PRO A 88 -14.83 10.91 17.57
CA PRO A 88 -15.43 10.08 18.60
C PRO A 88 -16.32 10.95 19.50
N PRO A 89 -17.43 10.42 20.03
CA PRO A 89 -18.23 11.15 21.00
C PRO A 89 -17.32 11.61 22.15
N GLU A 90 -17.50 12.86 22.60
CA GLU A 90 -16.80 13.34 23.80
C GLU A 90 -17.10 12.36 24.93
N VAL A 91 -16.06 11.68 25.40
CA VAL A 91 -16.15 10.94 26.65
C VAL A 91 -16.25 12.04 27.71
N MET A 92 -17.47 12.37 28.15
CA MET A 92 -17.66 13.21 29.33
C MET A 92 -17.03 12.46 30.50
N GLY A 93 -15.78 12.81 30.80
CA GLY A 93 -15.07 12.28 31.94
C GLY A 93 -15.69 12.81 33.21
N THR A 94 -16.32 11.92 33.97
CA THR A 94 -16.01 11.61 35.38
C THR A 94 -16.68 10.28 35.72
#